data_AF-A0A178GTG8-F1
#
_entry.id   AF-A0A178GTG8-F1
#
_cell.length_a   1.000
_cell.length_b   1.000
_cell.length_c   1.000
_cell.angle_alpha   90.00
_cell.angle_beta   90.00
_cell.angle_gamma   90.00
#
_symmetry.space_group_name_H-M   'P 1'
#
loop_
_entity.id
_entity.type
_entity.pdbx_description
1 polymer ?
#
loop_
_entity_poly.entity_id
_entity_poly.type
_entity_poly.pdbx_seq_one_letter_code
_entity_poly.pdbx_strand_id
1 'polypeptide(L)'
;MPQLDVSTFFSQVFWFLIFFSSLFFVVSCLFLPKLDEIISTRSKEVLGSFNSSVHLLRLTEDQIAKYNAALNQARIQAKKIIDDALAQVEEMRANVKNILEEEDKKKSKLIEEKVAEFKSEYTDQLKQMATSIALIYYTKLTNSEIEEEFVADLVSKEF
;
A
#
# COMPACT_ATOMS: atom_id res chain seq x y z
N MET A 1 84.91 63.41 35.92
CA MET A 1 84.74 62.00 36.37
C MET A 1 84.90 61.10 35.16
N PRO A 2 85.83 60.13 35.18
CA PRO A 2 86.18 59.30 34.02
C PRO A 2 85.18 58.15 33.85
N GLN A 3 83.89 58.46 33.70
CA GLN A 3 82.80 57.48 33.62
C GLN A 3 82.29 57.25 32.19
N LEU A 4 82.78 58.06 31.23
CA LEU A 4 82.51 57.90 29.79
C LEU A 4 83.83 57.64 29.06
N ASP A 5 84.50 56.55 29.40
CA ASP A 5 85.64 56.08 28.61
C ASP A 5 85.10 55.34 27.38
N VAL A 6 85.03 56.05 26.25
CA VAL A 6 84.47 55.55 24.97
C VAL A 6 85.26 54.35 24.43
N SER A 7 86.48 54.12 24.92
CA SER A 7 87.35 53.03 24.49
C SER A 7 86.79 51.63 24.81
N THR A 8 85.99 51.46 25.88
CA THR A 8 85.45 50.14 26.28
C THR A 8 84.09 49.81 25.65
N PHE A 9 83.38 50.82 25.13
CA PHE A 9 82.05 50.63 24.52
C PHE A 9 82.09 49.70 23.31
N PHE A 10 83.14 49.80 22.49
CA PHE A 10 83.28 48.95 21.31
C PHE A 10 83.39 47.47 21.68
N SER A 11 84.14 47.14 22.74
CA SER A 11 84.28 45.77 23.25
C SER A 11 82.96 45.24 23.82
N GLN A 12 82.24 46.07 24.59
CA GLN A 12 80.93 45.69 25.15
C GLN A 12 79.90 45.42 24.04
N VAL A 13 79.87 46.25 23.00
CA VAL A 13 78.98 46.06 21.83
C VAL A 13 79.35 44.80 21.05
N PHE A 14 80.65 44.53 20.84
CA PHE A 14 81.12 43.33 20.16
C PHE A 14 80.65 42.04 20.87
N TRP A 15 80.87 41.94 22.18
CA TRP A 15 80.42 40.79 22.96
C TRP A 15 78.90 40.70 23.04
N PHE A 16 78.20 41.83 23.18
CA PHE A 16 76.74 41.86 23.13
C PHE A 16 76.21 41.29 21.81
N LEU A 17 76.79 41.68 20.68
CA LEU A 17 76.39 41.19 19.36
C LEU A 17 76.62 39.68 19.22
N ILE A 18 77.73 39.16 19.75
CA ILE A 18 78.02 37.71 19.78
C ILE A 18 76.98 36.96 20.61
N PHE A 19 76.74 37.37 21.85
CA PHE A 19 75.78 36.70 22.73
C PHE A 19 74.35 36.82 22.21
N PHE A 20 73.97 38.01 21.72
CA PHE A 20 72.67 38.25 21.12
C PHE A 20 72.47 37.37 19.87
N SER A 21 73.45 37.31 18.97
CA SER A 21 73.35 36.47 17.76
C SER A 21 73.29 34.99 18.10
N SER A 22 74.07 34.53 19.08
CA SER A 22 74.02 33.16 19.57
C SER A 22 72.64 32.82 20.14
N LEU A 23 72.07 33.69 20.98
CA LEU A 23 70.76 33.48 21.57
C LEU A 23 69.64 33.58 20.53
N PHE A 24 69.75 34.53 19.59
CA PHE A 24 68.83 34.67 18.46
C PHE A 24 68.79 33.40 17.62
N PHE A 25 69.96 32.81 17.31
CA PHE A 25 70.03 31.57 16.56
C PHE A 25 69.40 30.40 17.32
N VAL A 26 69.63 30.30 18.63
CA VAL A 26 68.98 29.29 19.49
C VAL A 26 67.46 29.44 19.49
N VAL A 27 66.95 30.66 19.65
CA VAL A 27 65.50 30.93 19.62
C VAL A 27 64.91 30.61 18.25
N SER A 28 65.52 31.11 17.19
CA SER A 28 65.06 30.93 15.81
C SER A 28 65.10 29.47 15.37
N CYS A 29 66.14 28.72 15.76
CA CYS A 29 66.33 27.34 15.30
C CYS A 29 65.64 26.30 16.19
N LEU A 30 65.39 26.58 17.48
CA LEU A 30 64.83 25.58 18.41
C LEU A 30 63.45 25.93 18.96
N PHE A 31 63.19 27.19 19.29
CA PHE A 31 61.92 27.58 19.92
C PHE A 31 60.80 27.80 18.91
N LEU A 32 61.09 28.47 17.79
CA LEU A 32 60.13 28.68 16.70
C LEU A 32 59.57 27.38 16.12
N PRO A 33 60.40 26.38 15.71
CA PRO A 33 59.84 25.16 15.12
C PRO A 33 58.98 24.36 16.10
N LYS A 34 59.31 24.37 17.40
CA LYS A 34 58.49 23.73 18.43
C LYS A 34 57.12 24.40 18.60
N LEU A 35 57.07 25.74 18.49
CA LEU A 35 55.80 26.48 18.54
C LEU A 35 54.95 26.20 17.31
N ASP A 36 55.55 26.16 16.13
CA ASP A 36 54.87 25.83 14.87
C ASP A 36 54.31 24.41 14.87
N GLU A 37 55.04 23.44 15.42
CA GLU A 37 54.58 22.06 15.58
C GLU A 37 53.34 21.97 16.47
N ILE A 38 53.30 22.71 17.58
CA ILE A 38 52.15 22.72 18.50
C ILE A 38 50.92 23.35 17.83
N ILE A 39 51.10 24.48 17.14
CA ILE A 39 50.01 25.19 16.46
C ILE A 39 49.46 24.34 15.31
N SER A 40 50.33 23.74 14.50
CA SER A 40 49.93 22.87 13.39
C SER A 40 49.23 21.60 13.87
N THR A 41 49.69 20.98 14.95
CA THR A 41 49.05 19.80 15.55
C THR A 41 47.62 20.12 15.98
N ARG A 42 47.42 21.19 16.74
CA ARG A 42 46.07 21.61 17.18
C ARG A 42 45.17 21.96 15.99
N SER A 43 45.70 22.70 15.02
CA SER A 43 44.95 23.03 13.80
C SER A 43 44.52 21.77 13.05
N LYS A 44 45.41 20.78 12.93
CA LYS A 44 45.13 19.50 12.28
C LYS A 44 44.09 18.68 13.02
N GLU A 45 44.12 18.64 14.35
CA GLU A 45 43.11 17.95 15.16
C GLU A 45 41.72 18.60 15.02
N VAL A 46 41.66 19.92 15.06
CA VAL A 46 40.40 20.68 14.87
C VAL A 46 39.85 20.47 13.46
N LEU A 47 40.69 20.61 12.43
CA LEU A 47 40.28 20.37 11.05
C LEU A 47 39.89 18.91 10.79
N GLY A 48 40.61 17.96 11.39
CA GLY A 48 40.33 16.53 11.28
C GLY A 48 39.00 16.14 11.91
N SER A 49 38.73 16.62 13.13
CA SER A 49 37.44 16.40 13.81
C SER A 49 36.27 17.09 13.10
N PHE A 50 36.48 18.31 12.60
CA PHE A 50 35.48 19.01 11.78
C PHE A 50 35.17 18.25 10.49
N ASN A 51 36.19 17.85 9.72
CA ASN A 51 36.00 17.11 8.48
C ASN A 51 35.33 15.75 8.71
N SER A 52 35.70 15.05 9.79
CA SER A 52 35.04 13.80 10.19
C SER A 52 33.56 14.02 10.50
N SER A 53 33.23 15.10 11.20
CA SER A 53 31.84 15.46 11.52
C SER A 53 31.03 15.78 10.26
N VAL A 54 31.60 16.56 9.34
CA VAL A 54 30.97 16.87 8.04
C VAL A 54 30.77 15.60 7.20
N HIS A 55 31.75 14.69 7.18
CA HIS A 55 31.63 13.41 6.49
C HIS A 55 30.51 12.55 7.08
N LEU A 56 30.42 12.46 8.41
CA LEU A 56 29.34 11.72 9.09
C LEU A 56 27.96 12.34 8.83
N LEU A 57 27.86 13.67 8.81
CA LEU A 57 26.63 14.36 8.43
C LEU A 57 26.21 14.01 7.01
N ARG A 58 27.13 14.07 6.05
CA ARG A 58 26.86 13.72 4.65
C ARG A 58 26.42 12.27 4.48
N LEU A 59 27.07 11.33 5.17
CA LEU A 59 26.66 9.93 5.16
C LEU A 59 25.25 9.74 5.75
N THR A 60 24.95 10.47 6.82
CA THR A 60 23.63 10.42 7.46
C THR A 60 22.54 10.98 6.53
N GLU A 61 22.80 12.10 5.86
CA GLU A 61 21.88 12.69 4.87
C GLU A 61 21.62 11.74 3.69
N ASP A 62 22.66 11.11 3.14
CA ASP A 62 22.52 10.12 2.07
C ASP A 62 21.70 8.90 2.52
N GLN A 63 21.95 8.42 3.75
CA GLN A 63 21.20 7.31 4.31
C GLN A 63 19.73 7.67 4.57
N ILE A 64 19.45 8.88 5.06
CA ILE A 64 18.09 9.41 5.23
C ILE A 64 17.38 9.52 3.87
N ALA A 65 18.07 10.00 2.84
CA ALA A 65 17.51 10.10 1.49
C ALA A 65 17.13 8.72 0.94
N LYS A 66 18.02 7.74 1.06
CA LYS A 66 17.76 6.34 0.67
C LYS A 66 16.63 5.71 1.45
N TYR A 67 16.60 5.91 2.77
CA TYR A 67 15.54 5.41 3.63
C TYR A 67 14.17 6.00 3.24
N ASN A 68 14.10 7.31 3.04
CA ASN A 68 12.88 8.00 2.61
C ASN A 68 12.42 7.54 1.21
N ALA A 69 13.35 7.33 0.28
CA ALA A 69 13.05 6.79 -1.04
C ALA A 69 12.46 5.37 -0.95
N ALA A 70 13.09 4.48 -0.16
CA ALA A 70 12.59 3.13 0.08
C ALA A 70 11.20 3.14 0.73
N LEU A 71 10.98 4.02 1.70
CA LEU A 71 9.69 4.16 2.39
C LEU A 71 8.59 4.66 1.45
N ASN A 72 8.89 5.64 0.59
CA ASN A 72 7.96 6.10 -0.43
C ASN A 72 7.65 5.01 -1.47
N GLN A 73 8.67 4.27 -1.91
CA GLN A 73 8.47 3.15 -2.84
C GLN A 73 7.60 2.05 -2.21
N ALA A 74 7.83 1.71 -0.94
CA ALA A 74 7.01 0.74 -0.20
C ALA A 74 5.56 1.22 -0.08
N ARG A 75 5.33 2.51 0.20
CA ARG A 75 3.98 3.10 0.23
C ARG A 75 3.28 3.01 -1.12
N ILE A 76 3.99 3.30 -2.21
CA ILE A 76 3.44 3.21 -3.57
C ILE A 76 3.08 1.76 -3.89
N GLN A 77 3.95 0.80 -3.58
CA GLN A 77 3.67 -0.63 -3.78
C GLN A 77 2.49 -1.11 -2.95
N ALA A 78 2.41 -0.73 -1.67
CA ALA A 78 1.29 -1.07 -0.81
C ALA A 78 -0.03 -0.50 -1.35
N LYS A 79 -0.03 0.76 -1.79
CA LYS A 79 -1.21 1.37 -2.43
C LYS A 79 -1.60 0.61 -3.70
N LYS A 80 -0.64 0.27 -4.55
CA LYS A 80 -0.89 -0.52 -5.76
C LYS A 80 -1.52 -1.87 -5.45
N ILE A 81 -1.00 -2.58 -4.44
CA ILE A 81 -1.57 -3.87 -4.00
C ILE A 81 -3.02 -3.71 -3.52
N ILE A 82 -3.30 -2.64 -2.77
CA ILE A 82 -4.66 -2.34 -2.31
C ILE A 82 -5.58 -2.04 -3.49
N ASP A 83 -5.15 -1.19 -4.41
CA ASP A 83 -5.92 -0.82 -5.60
C ASP A 83 -6.19 -2.05 -6.49
N ASP A 84 -5.17 -2.90 -6.72
CA ASP A 84 -5.28 -4.15 -7.48
C ASP A 84 -6.22 -5.15 -6.80
N ALA A 85 -6.17 -5.26 -5.46
CA ALA A 85 -7.07 -6.12 -4.69
C ALA A 85 -8.52 -5.64 -4.74
N LEU A 86 -8.75 -4.32 -4.64
CA LEU A 86 -10.08 -3.73 -4.79
C LEU A 86 -10.66 -3.99 -6.18
N ALA A 87 -9.86 -3.82 -7.23
CA ALA A 87 -10.27 -4.12 -8.60
C ALA A 87 -10.66 -5.61 -8.77
N GLN A 88 -9.87 -6.53 -8.22
CA GLN A 88 -10.20 -7.97 -8.24
C GLN A 88 -11.49 -8.29 -7.48
N VAL A 89 -11.73 -7.63 -6.34
CA VAL A 89 -12.97 -7.81 -5.57
C VAL A 89 -14.19 -7.30 -6.36
N GLU A 90 -14.07 -6.16 -7.05
CA GLU A 90 -15.13 -5.64 -7.90
C GLU A 90 -15.43 -6.57 -9.08
N GLU A 91 -14.40 -7.09 -9.74
CA GLU A 91 -14.56 -8.08 -10.82
C GLU A 91 -15.22 -9.37 -10.31
N MET A 92 -14.76 -9.91 -9.18
CA MET A 92 -15.35 -11.09 -8.57
C MET A 92 -16.81 -10.85 -8.18
N ARG A 93 -17.15 -9.67 -7.65
CA ARG A 93 -18.52 -9.29 -7.32
C ARG A 93 -19.40 -9.22 -8.57
N ALA A 94 -18.89 -8.67 -9.67
CA ALA A 94 -19.61 -8.63 -10.95
C ALA A 94 -19.85 -10.05 -11.50
N ASN A 95 -18.84 -10.91 -11.46
CA ASN A 95 -18.95 -12.31 -11.88
C ASN A 95 -19.97 -13.09 -11.05
N VAL A 96 -19.91 -12.98 -9.72
CA VAL A 96 -20.88 -13.62 -8.82
C VAL A 96 -22.30 -13.11 -9.09
N LYS A 97 -22.47 -11.81 -9.31
CA LYS A 97 -23.77 -11.23 -9.66
C LYS A 97 -24.32 -11.83 -10.96
N ASN A 98 -23.51 -11.95 -12.00
CA ASN A 98 -23.93 -12.55 -13.27
C ASN A 98 -24.33 -14.02 -13.10
N ILE A 99 -23.55 -14.80 -12.34
CA ILE A 99 -23.87 -16.21 -12.05
C ILE A 99 -25.20 -16.32 -11.30
N LEU A 100 -25.41 -15.49 -10.28
CA LEU A 100 -26.67 -15.47 -9.53
C LEU A 100 -27.86 -15.09 -10.43
N GLU A 101 -27.71 -14.09 -11.29
CA GLU A 101 -28.76 -13.72 -12.26
C GLU A 101 -29.09 -14.86 -13.23
N GLU A 102 -28.10 -15.64 -13.67
CA GLU A 102 -28.33 -16.83 -14.49
C GLU A 102 -29.04 -17.95 -13.72
N GLU A 103 -28.64 -18.21 -12.47
CA GLU A 103 -29.29 -19.19 -11.62
C GLU A 103 -30.74 -18.80 -11.31
N ASP A 104 -30.99 -17.53 -11.02
CA ASP A 104 -32.34 -17.01 -10.77
C ASP A 104 -33.22 -17.16 -12.01
N LYS A 105 -32.70 -16.88 -13.21
CA LYS A 105 -33.42 -17.13 -14.47
C LYS A 105 -33.73 -18.61 -14.68
N LYS A 106 -32.78 -19.50 -14.39
CA LYS A 106 -32.99 -20.96 -14.50
C LYS A 106 -34.06 -21.43 -13.52
N LYS A 107 -34.01 -20.98 -12.26
CA LYS A 107 -35.01 -21.30 -11.25
C LYS A 107 -36.38 -20.75 -11.63
N SER A 108 -36.48 -19.51 -12.14
CA SER A 108 -37.74 -18.93 -12.61
C SER A 108 -38.36 -19.78 -13.71
N LYS A 109 -37.58 -20.18 -14.72
CA LYS A 109 -38.06 -21.07 -15.79
C LYS A 109 -38.56 -22.42 -15.28
N LEU A 110 -37.82 -23.03 -14.35
CA LEU A 110 -38.20 -24.32 -13.76
C LEU A 110 -39.48 -24.20 -12.92
N ILE A 111 -39.67 -23.08 -12.22
CA ILE A 111 -40.92 -22.78 -11.50
C ILE A 111 -42.06 -22.58 -12.50
N GLU A 112 -41.86 -21.80 -13.58
CA GLU A 112 -42.86 -21.57 -14.62
C GLU A 112 -43.30 -22.89 -15.28
N GLU A 113 -42.35 -23.77 -15.61
CA GLU A 113 -42.62 -25.09 -16.18
C GLU A 113 -43.42 -25.96 -15.20
N LYS A 114 -43.00 -26.05 -13.93
CA LYS A 114 -43.76 -26.78 -12.90
C LYS A 114 -45.15 -26.21 -12.69
N VAL A 115 -45.31 -24.88 -12.68
CA VAL A 115 -46.63 -24.24 -12.53
C VAL A 115 -47.52 -24.53 -13.73
N ALA A 116 -46.97 -24.57 -14.95
CA ALA A 116 -47.72 -24.94 -16.14
C ALA A 116 -48.16 -26.42 -16.10
N GLU A 117 -47.25 -27.32 -15.70
CA GLU A 117 -47.55 -28.75 -15.52
C GLU A 117 -48.64 -28.95 -14.47
N PHE A 118 -48.48 -28.37 -13.27
CA PHE A 118 -49.50 -28.39 -12.22
C PHE A 118 -50.84 -27.84 -12.72
N LYS A 119 -50.84 -26.72 -13.44
CA LYS A 119 -52.07 -26.13 -13.96
C LYS A 119 -52.77 -27.06 -14.95
N SER A 120 -52.04 -27.74 -15.83
CA SER A 120 -52.61 -28.71 -16.78
C SER A 120 -53.23 -29.88 -16.02
N GLU A 121 -52.47 -30.50 -15.11
CA GLU A 121 -52.90 -31.67 -14.35
C GLU A 121 -54.15 -31.37 -13.52
N TYR A 122 -54.17 -30.24 -12.80
CA TYR A 122 -55.34 -29.83 -12.02
C TYR A 122 -56.54 -29.45 -12.90
N THR A 123 -56.32 -28.90 -14.10
CA THR A 123 -57.43 -28.60 -15.03
C THR A 123 -58.08 -29.90 -15.52
N ASP A 124 -57.28 -30.93 -15.80
CA ASP A 124 -57.79 -32.24 -16.20
C ASP A 124 -58.52 -32.94 -15.06
N GLN A 125 -57.98 -32.87 -13.83
CA GLN A 125 -58.67 -33.37 -12.63
C GLN A 125 -59.98 -32.62 -12.36
N LEU A 126 -60.00 -31.29 -12.55
CA LEU A 126 -61.22 -30.48 -12.42
C LEU A 126 -62.26 -30.86 -13.48
N LYS A 127 -61.84 -31.11 -14.73
CA LYS A 127 -62.74 -31.61 -15.79
C LYS A 127 -63.37 -32.94 -15.39
N GLN A 128 -62.56 -33.91 -14.95
CA GLN A 128 -63.07 -35.22 -14.49
C GLN A 128 -64.02 -35.09 -13.29
N MET A 129 -63.67 -34.23 -12.32
CA MET A 129 -64.53 -34.00 -11.15
C MET A 129 -65.83 -33.27 -11.54
N ALA A 130 -65.79 -32.32 -12.46
CA ALA A 130 -66.98 -31.64 -12.98
C ALA A 130 -67.89 -32.59 -13.75
N THR A 131 -67.35 -33.45 -14.62
CA THR A 131 -68.11 -34.47 -15.35
C THR A 131 -68.77 -35.46 -14.39
N SER A 132 -68.05 -35.95 -13.38
CA SER A 132 -68.63 -36.85 -12.37
C SER A 132 -69.72 -36.18 -11.54
N ILE A 133 -69.54 -34.92 -11.11
CA ILE A 133 -70.58 -34.17 -10.40
C ILE A 133 -71.81 -33.93 -11.31
N ALA A 134 -71.60 -33.57 -12.57
CA ALA A 134 -72.68 -33.37 -13.54
C ALA A 134 -73.49 -34.64 -13.78
N LEU A 135 -72.83 -35.81 -13.91
CA LEU A 135 -73.48 -37.12 -14.02
C LEU A 135 -74.30 -37.46 -12.77
N ILE A 136 -73.76 -37.22 -11.57
CA ILE A 136 -74.48 -37.44 -10.30
C ILE A 136 -75.73 -36.56 -10.20
N TYR A 137 -75.63 -35.27 -10.59
CA TYR A 137 -76.77 -34.37 -10.58
C TYR A 137 -77.83 -34.75 -11.62
N TYR A 138 -77.41 -35.15 -12.83
CA TYR A 138 -78.33 -35.56 -13.89
C TYR A 138 -79.07 -36.85 -13.52
N THR A 139 -78.37 -37.88 -13.06
CA THR A 139 -78.98 -39.15 -12.61
C THR A 139 -79.99 -38.93 -11.49
N LYS A 140 -79.70 -38.03 -10.53
CA LYS A 140 -80.65 -37.66 -9.47
C LYS A 140 -81.91 -36.93 -9.95
N LEU A 141 -81.84 -36.18 -11.05
CA LEU A 141 -82.95 -35.35 -11.53
C LEU A 141 -83.81 -36.04 -12.60
N THR A 142 -83.25 -36.92 -13.41
CA THR A 142 -83.93 -37.49 -14.59
C THR A 142 -84.23 -38.99 -14.48
N ASN A 143 -83.62 -39.68 -13.50
CA ASN A 143 -83.81 -41.11 -13.23
C ASN A 143 -83.57 -42.02 -14.46
N SER A 144 -82.73 -41.57 -15.40
CA SER A 144 -82.26 -42.30 -16.59
C SER A 144 -80.75 -42.10 -16.77
N GLU A 145 -80.06 -43.13 -17.26
CA GLU A 145 -78.61 -43.10 -17.53
C GLU A 145 -78.33 -42.49 -18.92
N ILE A 146 -77.37 -41.55 -19.00
CA ILE A 146 -76.81 -41.07 -20.28
C ILE A 146 -75.41 -41.65 -20.45
N GLU A 147 -74.98 -41.79 -21.71
CA GLU A 147 -73.59 -42.04 -22.06
C GLU A 147 -72.65 -40.95 -21.50
N GLU A 148 -71.65 -41.40 -20.75
CA GLU A 148 -70.57 -40.61 -20.16
C GLU A 148 -69.84 -39.72 -21.18
N GLU A 149 -69.80 -40.17 -22.45
CA GLU A 149 -69.13 -39.51 -23.57
C GLU A 149 -69.78 -38.17 -23.96
N PHE A 150 -71.11 -38.06 -23.89
CA PHE A 150 -71.83 -36.81 -24.23
C PHE A 150 -71.69 -35.73 -23.15
N VAL A 151 -71.59 -36.15 -21.88
CA VAL A 151 -71.40 -35.23 -20.75
C VAL A 151 -69.94 -34.76 -20.70
N ALA A 152 -68.98 -35.63 -21.02
CA ALA A 152 -67.58 -35.25 -21.17
C ALA A 152 -67.36 -34.22 -22.29
N ASP A 153 -68.07 -34.33 -23.42
CA ASP A 153 -67.98 -33.39 -24.56
C ASP A 153 -68.60 -32.00 -24.27
N LEU A 154 -69.61 -31.94 -23.39
CA LEU A 154 -70.18 -30.66 -22.94
C LEU A 154 -69.31 -29.96 -21.89
N VAL A 155 -68.74 -30.71 -20.94
CA VAL A 155 -67.83 -30.15 -19.93
C VAL A 155 -66.50 -29.69 -20.55
N SER A 156 -66.01 -30.38 -21.58
CA SER A 156 -64.81 -29.97 -22.31
C SER A 156 -64.99 -28.68 -23.13
N LYS A 157 -66.24 -28.30 -23.45
CA LYS A 157 -66.58 -27.10 -24.23
C LYS A 157 -66.58 -25.80 -23.41
N GLU A 158 -66.72 -25.88 -22.08
CA GLU A 158 -66.69 -24.71 -21.18
C GLU A 158 -65.31 -24.42 -20.56
N PHE A 159 -64.34 -25.34 -20.68
CA PHE A 159 -62.98 -25.22 -20.16
C PHE A 159 -61.93 -25.06 -21.26
#